data_AF-A0A6I2R5I4-F1
#
_entry.id   AF-A0A6I2R5I4-F1
#
_cell.length_a   1.000
_cell.length_b   1.000
_cell.length_c   1.000
_cell.angle_alpha   90.00
_cell.angle_beta   90.00
_cell.angle_gamma   90.00
#
_symmetry.space_group_name_H-M   'P 1'
#
loop_
_entity.id
_entity.type
_entity.pdbx_description
1 polymer ?
#
loop_
_entity_poly.entity_id
_entity_poly.type
_entity_poly.pdbx_seq_one_letter_code
_entity_poly.pdbx_strand_id
1 'polypeptide(L)'
;MYCPKNIDIPAYEGYLKSCIASERERYAIAIARAEAHKAGYEEGISVALEGLRCSNYEKKLDDESYRQGINDFLYELGKELGIGSAGLREKNISLDEKAALMAEHIRLEFGAVAGDEG
;
A
#
# COMPACT_ATOMS: atom_id res chain seq x y z
N MET A 1 -26.02 -10.33 45.04
CA MET A 1 -25.72 -10.88 43.71
C MET A 1 -27.01 -11.45 43.14
N TYR A 2 -27.46 -10.99 41.97
CA TYR A 2 -28.69 -11.51 41.34
C TYR A 2 -28.38 -12.87 40.71
N CYS A 3 -29.19 -13.90 41.04
CA CYS A 3 -29.06 -15.24 40.47
C CYS A 3 -30.30 -15.51 39.59
N PRO A 4 -30.16 -15.53 38.25
CA PRO A 4 -31.28 -15.78 37.36
C PRO A 4 -31.81 -17.20 37.56
N LYS A 5 -33.13 -17.38 37.74
CA LYS A 5 -33.73 -18.69 38.02
C LYS A 5 -33.90 -19.59 36.79
N ASN A 6 -33.81 -19.02 35.58
CA ASN A 6 -34.15 -19.69 34.32
C ASN A 6 -33.03 -19.57 33.27
N ILE A 7 -31.78 -19.39 33.69
CA ILE A 7 -30.63 -19.34 32.78
C ILE A 7 -29.59 -20.37 33.23
N ASP A 8 -29.03 -21.09 32.26
CA ASP A 8 -27.83 -21.91 32.47
C ASP A 8 -26.63 -20.95 32.54
N ILE A 9 -26.22 -20.62 33.77
CA ILE A 9 -25.15 -19.66 34.03
C ILE A 9 -23.82 -20.12 33.41
N PRO A 10 -23.36 -21.37 33.60
CA PRO A 10 -22.16 -21.88 32.92
C PRO A 10 -22.20 -21.76 31.39
N ALA A 11 -23.33 -22.12 30.77
CA ALA A 11 -23.46 -22.02 29.31
C ALA A 11 -23.41 -20.56 28.83
N TYR A 12 -24.11 -19.66 29.53
CA TYR A 12 -24.10 -18.23 29.20
C TYR A 12 -22.72 -17.60 29.42
N GLU A 13 -22.01 -17.96 30.48
CA GLU A 13 -20.62 -17.54 30.71
C GLU A 13 -19.69 -18.03 29.58
N GLY A 14 -19.85 -19.27 29.14
CA GLY A 14 -19.15 -19.82 27.98
C GLY A 14 -19.40 -19.00 26.71
N TYR A 15 -20.65 -18.65 26.45
CA TYR A 15 -21.03 -17.79 25.32
C TYR A 15 -20.34 -16.41 25.40
N LEU A 16 -20.40 -15.73 26.54
CA LEU A 16 -19.76 -14.42 26.72
C LEU A 16 -18.24 -14.48 26.53
N LYS A 17 -17.58 -15.53 27.06
CA LYS A 17 -16.14 -15.76 26.83
C LYS A 17 -15.84 -15.98 25.34
N SER A 18 -16.69 -16.70 24.64
CA SER A 18 -16.56 -16.93 23.19
C SER A 18 -16.70 -15.63 22.40
N CYS A 19 -17.60 -14.72 22.80
CA CYS A 19 -17.73 -13.40 22.18
C CYS A 19 -16.43 -12.59 22.32
N ILE A 20 -15.83 -12.57 23.52
CA ILE A 20 -14.55 -11.90 23.75
C ILE A 20 -13.44 -12.52 22.91
N ALA A 21 -13.37 -13.86 22.85
CA ALA A 21 -12.38 -14.56 22.04
C ALA A 21 -12.52 -14.24 20.55
N SER A 22 -13.75 -14.24 20.03
CA SER A 22 -14.06 -13.91 18.64
C SER A 22 -13.66 -12.47 18.29
N GLU A 23 -13.92 -11.49 19.18
CA GLU A 23 -13.45 -10.11 18.95
C GLU A 23 -11.93 -10.02 18.93
N ARG A 24 -11.24 -10.69 19.87
CA ARG A 24 -9.77 -10.70 19.89
C ARG A 24 -9.17 -11.27 18.60
N GLU A 25 -9.77 -12.34 18.08
CA GLU A 25 -9.35 -12.94 16.81
C GLU A 25 -9.59 -11.99 15.63
N ARG A 26 -10.76 -11.33 15.57
CA ARG A 26 -11.04 -10.28 14.57
C ARG A 26 -9.98 -9.18 14.60
N TYR A 27 -9.65 -8.66 15.78
CA TYR A 27 -8.61 -7.63 15.94
C TYR A 27 -7.23 -8.13 15.50
N ALA A 28 -6.84 -9.35 15.85
CA ALA A 28 -5.56 -9.92 15.43
C ALA A 28 -5.47 -10.03 13.90
N ILE A 29 -6.53 -10.46 13.23
CA ILE A 29 -6.60 -10.53 11.76
C ILE A 29 -6.49 -9.12 11.14
N ALA A 30 -7.17 -8.13 11.71
CA ALA A 30 -7.12 -6.76 11.23
C ALA A 30 -5.70 -6.16 11.34
N ILE A 31 -5.02 -6.40 12.46
CA ILE A 31 -3.63 -5.97 12.67
C ILE A 31 -2.71 -6.65 11.65
N ALA A 32 -2.80 -7.97 11.49
CA ALA A 32 -1.97 -8.71 10.55
C ALA A 32 -2.16 -8.23 9.10
N ARG A 33 -3.40 -7.91 8.70
CA ARG A 33 -3.69 -7.30 7.39
C ARG A 33 -3.04 -5.93 7.23
N ALA A 34 -3.14 -5.07 8.25
CA ALA A 34 -2.54 -3.74 8.22
C ALA A 34 -1.00 -3.82 8.15
N GLU A 35 -0.38 -4.74 8.90
CA GLU A 35 1.06 -4.98 8.87
C GLU A 35 1.53 -5.50 7.50
N ALA A 36 0.82 -6.45 6.92
CA ALA A 36 1.14 -6.97 5.58
C ALA A 36 1.05 -5.89 4.49
N HIS A 37 -0.01 -5.07 4.54
CA HIS A 37 -0.16 -3.93 3.62
C HIS A 37 1.00 -2.92 3.78
N LYS A 38 1.33 -2.54 5.02
CA LYS A 38 2.45 -1.65 5.30
C LYS A 38 3.76 -2.20 4.74
N ALA A 39 4.06 -3.48 4.98
CA ALA A 39 5.29 -4.11 4.52
C ALA A 39 5.40 -4.08 2.98
N GLY A 40 4.33 -4.45 2.27
CA GLY A 40 4.31 -4.40 0.79
C GLY A 40 4.46 -2.98 0.24
N TYR A 41 3.82 -1.99 0.89
CA TYR A 41 3.97 -0.59 0.51
C TYR A 41 5.42 -0.10 0.71
N GLU A 42 6.02 -0.37 1.87
CA GLU A 42 7.41 0.03 2.16
C GLU A 42 8.41 -0.63 1.21
N GLU A 43 8.23 -1.92 0.90
CA GLU A 43 9.05 -2.64 -0.07
C GLU A 43 8.94 -2.05 -1.48
N GLY A 44 7.72 -1.78 -1.96
CA GLY A 44 7.51 -1.16 -3.27
C GLY A 44 8.15 0.22 -3.39
N ILE A 45 8.05 1.06 -2.34
CA ILE A 45 8.73 2.36 -2.31
C ILE A 45 10.25 2.21 -2.28
N SER A 46 10.78 1.23 -1.54
CA SER A 46 12.23 0.97 -1.48
C SER A 46 12.79 0.58 -2.86
N VAL A 47 12.11 -0.32 -3.58
CA VAL A 47 12.49 -0.72 -4.94
C VAL A 47 12.46 0.48 -5.89
N ALA A 48 11.43 1.33 -5.79
CA ALA A 48 11.35 2.54 -6.60
C ALA A 48 12.52 3.51 -6.33
N LEU A 49 12.92 3.68 -5.06
CA LEU A 49 14.08 4.50 -4.69
C LEU A 49 15.41 3.93 -5.22
N GLU A 50 15.57 2.61 -5.21
CA GLU A 50 16.76 1.95 -5.76
C GLU A 50 16.87 2.15 -7.27
N GLY A 51 15.76 1.98 -8.01
CA GLY A 51 15.71 2.24 -9.45
C GLY A 51 16.13 3.67 -9.82
N LEU A 52 15.62 4.68 -9.09
CA LEU A 52 16.03 6.08 -9.27
C LEU A 52 17.54 6.31 -9.03
N ARG A 53 18.12 5.60 -8.06
CA ARG A 53 19.56 5.67 -7.77
C ARG A 53 20.38 5.13 -8.95
N CYS A 54 19.94 4.05 -9.58
CA CYS A 54 20.57 3.49 -10.77
C CYS A 54 20.49 4.45 -11.97
N SER A 55 19.31 5.00 -12.28
CA SER A 55 19.14 5.95 -13.40
C SER A 55 19.98 7.22 -13.25
N ASN A 56 20.23 7.70 -12.03
CA ASN A 56 21.10 8.86 -11.81
C ASN A 56 22.56 8.65 -12.25
N TYR A 57 23.02 7.42 -12.43
CA TYR A 57 24.33 7.16 -13.04
C TYR A 57 24.34 7.49 -14.54
N GLU A 58 23.22 7.28 -15.23
CA GLU A 58 23.08 7.53 -16.68
C GLU A 58 23.10 9.02 -17.01
N LYS A 59 22.62 9.88 -16.09
CA LYS A 59 22.71 11.36 -16.21
C LYS A 59 24.14 11.87 -16.41
N LYS A 60 25.13 11.13 -15.89
CA LYS A 60 26.55 11.52 -16.00
C LYS A 60 27.14 11.17 -17.37
N LEU A 61 26.44 10.38 -18.18
CA LEU A 61 26.89 9.89 -19.48
C LEU A 61 26.31 10.74 -20.62
N ASP A 62 24.98 10.85 -20.71
CA ASP A 62 24.30 11.73 -21.67
C ASP A 62 22.82 11.97 -21.29
N ASP A 63 22.30 13.16 -21.64
CA ASP A 63 20.96 13.61 -21.24
C ASP A 63 19.81 12.85 -21.94
N GLU A 64 20.03 12.35 -23.16
CA GLU A 64 19.01 11.65 -23.94
C GLU A 64 18.75 10.27 -23.33
N SER A 65 19.81 9.49 -23.10
CA SER A 65 19.75 8.18 -22.45
C SER A 65 19.20 8.28 -21.03
N TYR A 66 19.57 9.32 -20.27
CA TYR A 66 18.99 9.55 -18.95
C TYR A 66 17.49 9.80 -18.98
N ARG A 67 17.00 10.65 -19.90
CA ARG A 67 15.56 10.88 -20.07
C ARG A 67 14.83 9.61 -20.49
N GLN A 68 15.43 8.83 -21.39
CA GLN A 68 14.88 7.55 -21.83
C GLN A 68 14.82 6.55 -20.67
N GLY A 69 15.89 6.41 -19.90
CA GLY A 69 15.98 5.50 -18.75
C GLY A 69 14.95 5.82 -17.66
N ILE A 70 14.76 7.10 -17.32
CA ILE A 70 13.71 7.50 -16.36
C ILE A 70 12.31 7.20 -16.91
N ASN A 71 12.06 7.47 -18.19
CA ASN A 71 10.77 7.18 -18.81
C ASN A 71 10.45 5.67 -18.84
N ASP A 72 11.45 4.83 -19.11
CA ASP A 72 11.30 3.37 -19.12
C ASP A 72 11.15 2.81 -17.70
N PHE A 73 11.89 3.36 -16.73
CA PHE A 73 11.75 3.02 -15.32
C PHE A 73 10.33 3.32 -14.80
N LEU A 74 9.80 4.52 -15.06
CA LEU A 74 8.44 4.87 -14.63
C LEU A 74 7.38 3.98 -15.31
N TYR A 75 7.62 3.57 -16.55
CA TYR A 75 6.74 2.65 -17.25
C TYR A 75 6.71 1.26 -16.60
N GLU A 76 7.87 0.63 -16.39
CA GLU A 76 7.95 -0.69 -15.77
C GLU A 76 7.49 -0.65 -14.30
N LEU A 77 7.82 0.40 -13.55
CA LEU A 77 7.32 0.58 -12.17
C LEU A 77 5.79 0.57 -12.13
N GLY A 78 5.13 1.30 -13.03
CA GLY A 78 3.67 1.31 -13.05
C GLY A 78 3.07 -0.05 -13.42
N LYS A 79 3.68 -0.77 -14.37
CA LYS A 79 3.28 -2.13 -14.73
C LYS A 79 3.46 -3.12 -13.58
N GLU A 80 4.58 -3.05 -12.86
CA GLU A 80 4.88 -3.92 -11.72
C GLU A 80 3.94 -3.67 -10.54
N LEU A 81 3.60 -2.40 -10.31
CA LEU A 81 2.61 -2.00 -9.31
C LEU A 81 1.15 -2.18 -9.78
N GLY A 82 0.91 -2.59 -11.03
CA GLY A 82 -0.44 -2.69 -11.58
C GLY A 82 -1.19 -1.35 -11.73
N ILE A 83 -0.48 -0.23 -11.69
CA ILE A 83 -1.03 1.13 -11.82
C ILE A 83 -0.87 1.64 -13.26
N GLY A 84 -1.90 2.31 -13.77
CA GLY A 84 -1.89 2.85 -15.13
C GLY A 84 -0.89 3.99 -15.30
N SER A 85 0.35 3.69 -15.71
CA SER A 85 1.41 4.67 -15.96
C SER A 85 1.73 4.92 -17.44
N ALA A 86 1.10 4.19 -18.36
CA ALA A 86 1.44 4.21 -19.79
C ALA A 86 1.43 5.64 -20.39
N GLY A 87 0.47 6.48 -19.99
CA GLY A 87 0.37 7.86 -20.45
C GLY A 87 1.46 8.80 -19.90
N LEU A 88 2.11 8.49 -18.78
CA LEU A 88 3.17 9.34 -18.20
C LEU A 88 4.42 9.38 -19.08
N ARG A 89 4.77 8.24 -19.68
CA ARG A 89 5.91 8.12 -20.58
C ARG A 89 5.83 9.10 -21.74
N GLU A 90 4.63 9.24 -22.32
CA GLU A 90 4.37 10.02 -23.54
C GLU A 90 4.07 11.50 -23.26
N LYS A 91 3.79 11.89 -22.00
CA LYS A 91 3.54 13.29 -21.65
C LYS A 91 4.77 14.16 -21.90
N ASN A 92 4.57 15.28 -22.60
CA ASN A 92 5.58 16.31 -22.80
C ASN A 92 5.66 17.27 -21.61
N ILE A 93 6.11 16.74 -20.47
CA ILE A 93 6.33 17.45 -19.20
C ILE A 93 7.73 17.09 -18.67
N SER A 94 8.21 17.82 -17.66
CA SER A 94 9.52 17.54 -17.06
C SER A 94 9.56 16.17 -16.38
N LEU A 95 10.76 15.59 -16.24
CA LEU A 95 10.93 14.32 -15.51
C LEU A 95 10.49 14.44 -14.05
N ASP A 96 10.72 15.60 -13.43
CA ASP A 96 10.30 15.88 -12.06
C ASP A 96 8.77 15.87 -11.93
N GLU A 97 8.05 16.47 -12.90
CA GLU A 97 6.58 16.39 -12.94
C GLU A 97 6.08 14.96 -13.17
N LYS A 98 6.76 14.17 -14.00
CA LYS A 98 6.41 12.73 -14.17
C LYS A 98 6.60 11.94 -12.89
N ALA A 99 7.70 12.18 -12.18
CA ALA A 99 7.98 11.54 -10.89
C ALA A 99 6.94 11.93 -9.83
N ALA A 100 6.55 13.21 -9.77
CA ALA A 100 5.50 13.68 -8.88
C ALA A 100 4.15 13.02 -9.17
N LEU A 101 3.76 12.92 -10.44
CA LEU A 101 2.52 12.24 -10.83
C LEU A 101 2.56 10.74 -10.52
N MET A 102 3.70 10.07 -10.75
CA MET A 102 3.86 8.66 -10.38
C MET A 102 3.68 8.46 -8.86
N ALA A 103 4.29 9.31 -8.04
CA ALA A 103 4.12 9.27 -6.59
C ALA A 103 2.66 9.48 -6.18
N GLU A 104 1.94 10.37 -6.88
CA GLU A 104 0.50 10.56 -6.67
C GLU A 104 -0.32 9.33 -7.07
N HIS A 105 -0.01 8.66 -8.18
CA HIS A 105 -0.68 7.41 -8.57
C HIS A 105 -0.48 6.31 -7.54
N ILE A 106 0.74 6.13 -7.03
CA ILE A 106 1.05 5.17 -5.96
C ILE A 106 0.25 5.51 -4.70
N ARG A 107 0.18 6.80 -4.33
CA ARG A 107 -0.60 7.24 -3.17
C ARG A 107 -2.10 7.03 -3.35
N LEU A 108 -2.66 7.25 -4.54
CA LEU A 108 -4.08 7.04 -4.78
C LEU A 108 -4.45 5.55 -4.75
N GLU A 109 -3.62 4.70 -5.35
CA GLU A 109 -3.89 3.26 -5.43
C GLU A 109 -3.67 2.56 -4.07
N PHE A 110 -2.59 2.91 -3.36
CA PHE A 110 -2.17 2.20 -2.15
C PHE A 110 -2.27 3.03 -0.86
N GLY A 111 -2.44 4.35 -0.96
CA GLY A 111 -2.50 5.26 0.19
C GLY A 111 -3.91 5.57 0.67
N ALA A 112 -4.95 5.12 -0.02
CA ALA A 112 -6.33 5.19 0.47
C ALA A 112 -6.53 4.18 1.61
N VAL A 113 -6.21 4.60 2.84
CA VAL A 113 -6.68 3.93 4.04
C VAL A 113 -8.21 4.10 4.09
N ALA A 114 -8.91 2.97 4.17
CA ALA A 114 -10.36 2.90 4.40
C ALA A 114 -10.81 3.94 5.44
N GLY A 115 -11.61 4.92 5.01
CA GLY A 115 -12.12 5.94 5.91
C GLY A 115 -12.67 7.18 5.21
N ASP A 116 -13.61 7.01 4.28
CA ASP A 116 -14.60 8.06 3.99
C ASP A 116 -15.81 7.46 3.25
N GLU A 117 -16.53 6.59 3.95
CA GLU A 117 -17.98 6.41 3.72
C GLU A 117 -18.68 6.80 5.02
N GLY A 118 -19.10 8.06 5.08
CA GLY A 118 -19.98 8.64 6.10
C GLY A 118 -21.09 9.43 5.42
#